data_AF-A0A6I5CGE3-F1
#
_entry.id   AF-A0A6I5CGE3-F1
#
_cell.length_a   1.000
_cell.length_b   1.000
_cell.length_c   1.000
_cell.angle_alpha   90.00
_cell.angle_beta   90.00
_cell.angle_gamma   90.00
#
_symmetry.space_group_name_H-M   'P 1'
#
loop_
_entity.id
_entity.type
_entity.pdbx_description
1 polymer ?
#
loop_
_entity_poly.entity_id
_entity_poly.type
_entity_poly.pdbx_seq_one_letter_code
_entity_poly.pdbx_strand_id
1 'polypeptide(L)'
;MGRREREVVGRGARLGEAAQGVVAEYGRAVEAVREALRPLHDELVERELGAIPVARLQDVTEGRLRLGGVERSGFGTVGRVLAAGPYRLRQIPGVGQRTVDQILAAAHRLAEAVHETVAVRIDVDRPEPGTTALVMALHVLVEAGPDARRAVDRAAALAQRLG
;
A
#
# COMPACT_ATOMS: atom_id res chain seq x y z
N MET A 1 42.15 31.41 -7.64
CA MET A 1 41.98 29.95 -7.42
C MET A 1 43.16 29.20 -8.02
N GLY A 2 43.94 28.51 -7.20
CA GLY A 2 44.98 27.60 -7.66
C GLY A 2 44.41 26.29 -8.24
N ARG A 3 45.27 25.48 -8.87
CA ARG A 3 44.92 24.19 -9.47
C ARG A 3 44.38 23.20 -8.43
N ARG A 4 44.94 23.23 -7.21
CA ARG A 4 44.57 22.33 -6.10
C ARG A 4 43.17 22.61 -5.59
N GLU A 5 42.79 23.88 -5.48
CA GLU A 5 41.47 24.30 -5.03
C GLU A 5 40.38 23.88 -6.02
N ARG A 6 40.62 24.03 -7.33
CA ARG A 6 39.72 23.53 -8.37
C ARG A 6 39.55 22.01 -8.33
N GLU A 7 40.63 21.29 -8.05
CA GLU A 7 40.60 19.83 -7.95
C GLU A 7 39.79 19.34 -6.73
N VAL A 8 39.89 20.03 -5.60
CA VAL A 8 39.10 19.73 -4.40
C VAL A 8 37.62 20.01 -4.64
N VAL A 9 37.28 21.15 -5.24
CA VAL A 9 35.88 21.47 -5.61
C VAL A 9 35.33 20.44 -6.58
N GLY A 10 36.10 20.06 -7.61
CA GLY A 10 35.69 19.03 -8.56
C GLY A 10 35.50 17.64 -7.93
N ARG A 11 36.29 17.29 -6.92
CA ARG A 11 36.10 16.06 -6.13
C ARG A 11 34.83 16.12 -5.28
N GLY A 12 34.56 17.26 -4.65
CA GLY A 12 33.34 17.51 -3.88
C GLY A 12 32.08 17.37 -4.73
N ALA A 13 32.07 17.98 -5.93
CA ALA A 13 30.95 17.89 -6.86
C ALA A 13 30.63 16.43 -7.26
N ARG A 14 31.65 15.66 -7.66
CA ARG A 14 31.48 14.23 -8.00
C ARG A 14 30.99 13.39 -6.82
N LEU A 15 31.44 13.69 -5.61
CA LEU A 15 30.96 13.01 -4.40
C LEU A 15 29.49 13.35 -4.13
N GLY A 16 29.09 14.61 -4.32
CA GLY A 16 27.70 15.06 -4.22
C GLY A 16 26.79 14.36 -5.23
N GLU A 17 27.20 14.31 -6.50
CA GLU A 17 26.47 13.59 -7.57
C GLU A 17 26.34 12.09 -7.25
N ALA A 18 27.42 11.44 -6.83
CA ALA A 18 27.38 10.03 -6.44
C ALA A 18 26.43 9.79 -5.25
N ALA A 19 26.46 10.68 -4.25
CA ALA A 19 25.60 10.60 -3.08
C ALA A 19 24.11 10.77 -3.46
N GLN A 20 23.79 11.74 -4.33
CA GLN A 20 22.44 11.91 -4.88
C GLN A 20 21.99 10.69 -5.68
N GLY A 21 22.89 10.10 -6.49
CA GLY A 21 22.63 8.89 -7.26
C GLY A 21 22.25 7.70 -6.39
N VAL A 22 22.98 7.46 -5.30
CA VAL A 22 22.69 6.37 -4.34
C VAL A 22 21.31 6.54 -3.70
N VAL A 23 20.98 7.76 -3.26
CA VAL A 23 19.67 8.05 -2.65
C VAL A 23 18.53 7.83 -3.65
N ALA A 24 18.68 8.34 -4.88
CA ALA A 24 17.68 8.20 -5.92
C ALA A 24 17.47 6.73 -6.33
N GLU A 25 18.54 5.96 -6.48
CA GLU A 25 18.46 4.57 -6.89
C GLU A 25 17.81 3.69 -5.82
N TYR A 26 18.20 3.87 -4.56
CA TYR A 26 17.54 3.17 -3.46
C TYR A 26 16.05 3.53 -3.36
N GLY A 27 15.71 4.81 -3.55
CA GLY A 27 14.32 5.26 -3.62
C GLY A 27 13.53 4.56 -4.74
N ARG A 28 14.11 4.49 -5.94
CA ARG A 28 13.51 3.78 -7.09
C ARG A 28 13.30 2.29 -6.80
N ALA A 29 14.28 1.63 -6.18
CA ALA A 29 14.17 0.21 -5.83
C ALA A 29 13.03 -0.04 -4.82
N VAL A 30 12.91 0.81 -3.80
CA VAL A 30 11.80 0.72 -2.82
C VAL A 30 10.45 0.96 -3.50
N GLU A 31 10.34 1.97 -4.36
CA GLU A 31 9.10 2.22 -5.09
C GLU A 31 8.75 1.07 -6.05
N ALA A 32 9.72 0.47 -6.74
CA ALA A 32 9.48 -0.71 -7.57
C ALA A 32 8.87 -1.89 -6.78
N VAL A 33 9.33 -2.11 -5.55
CA VAL A 33 8.75 -3.11 -4.65
C VAL A 33 7.31 -2.76 -4.27
N ARG A 34 7.05 -1.50 -3.91
CA ARG A 34 5.70 -1.04 -3.55
C ARG A 34 4.72 -1.17 -4.71
N GLU A 35 5.16 -0.78 -5.90
CA GLU A 35 4.38 -0.87 -7.13
C GLU A 35 4.05 -2.33 -7.50
N ALA A 36 5.00 -3.26 -7.30
CA ALA A 36 4.77 -4.68 -7.51
C ALA A 36 3.87 -5.33 -6.44
N LEU A 37 3.97 -4.88 -5.19
CA LEU A 37 3.20 -5.42 -4.07
C LEU A 37 1.73 -4.98 -4.09
N ARG A 38 1.47 -3.71 -4.40
CA ARG A 38 0.14 -3.09 -4.32
C ARG A 38 -0.97 -3.90 -5.02
N PRO A 39 -0.87 -4.28 -6.30
CA PRO A 39 -1.95 -5.03 -6.96
C PRO A 39 -2.20 -6.41 -6.35
N LEU A 40 -1.14 -7.09 -5.89
CA LEU A 40 -1.27 -8.38 -5.20
C LEU A 40 -2.02 -8.21 -3.88
N HIS A 41 -1.66 -7.18 -3.13
CA HIS A 41 -2.30 -6.86 -1.86
C HIS A 41 -3.77 -6.47 -2.04
N ASP A 42 -4.06 -5.59 -3.00
CA ASP A 42 -5.41 -5.13 -3.31
C ASP A 42 -6.33 -6.29 -3.71
N GLU A 43 -5.84 -7.23 -4.53
CA GLU A 43 -6.60 -8.43 -4.89
C GLU A 43 -6.94 -9.31 -3.67
N LEU A 44 -5.99 -9.45 -2.73
CA LEU A 44 -6.25 -10.16 -1.48
C LEU A 44 -7.31 -9.45 -0.64
N VAL A 45 -7.20 -8.13 -0.48
CA VAL A 45 -8.18 -7.32 0.27
C VAL A 45 -9.57 -7.46 -0.34
N GLU A 46 -9.70 -7.32 -1.66
CA GLU A 46 -10.98 -7.46 -2.36
C GLU A 46 -11.57 -8.87 -2.20
N ARG A 47 -10.74 -9.91 -2.30
CA ARG A 47 -11.18 -11.29 -2.07
C ARG A 47 -11.69 -11.49 -0.64
N GLU A 48 -10.94 -11.04 0.36
CA GLU A 48 -11.32 -11.17 1.77
C GLU A 48 -12.60 -10.37 2.07
N LEU A 49 -12.70 -9.11 1.63
CA LEU A 49 -13.92 -8.31 1.80
C LEU A 49 -15.12 -8.89 1.05
N GLY A 50 -14.88 -9.53 -0.09
CA GLY A 50 -15.86 -10.28 -0.85
C GLY A 50 -16.39 -11.51 -0.13
N ALA A 51 -15.61 -12.10 0.79
CA ALA A 51 -16.00 -13.25 1.60
C ALA A 51 -16.67 -12.86 2.93
N ILE A 52 -16.41 -11.67 3.46
CA ILE A 52 -16.95 -11.23 4.75
C ILE A 52 -18.45 -10.89 4.63
N PRO A 53 -19.34 -11.57 5.39
CA PRO A 53 -20.76 -11.26 5.39
C PRO A 53 -21.07 -9.86 5.89
N VAL A 54 -22.05 -9.19 5.28
CA VAL A 54 -22.49 -7.84 5.68
C VAL A 54 -22.95 -7.77 7.14
N ALA A 55 -23.45 -8.89 7.70
CA ALA A 55 -23.81 -9.01 9.10
C ALA A 55 -22.67 -8.63 10.07
N ARG A 56 -21.40 -8.85 9.68
CA ARG A 56 -20.21 -8.49 10.50
C ARG A 56 -20.06 -7.00 10.74
N LEU A 57 -20.72 -6.14 9.95
CA LEU A 57 -20.72 -4.69 10.20
C LEU A 57 -21.44 -4.32 11.51
N GLN A 58 -22.34 -5.18 12.02
CA GLN A 58 -22.99 -4.98 13.32
C GLN A 58 -21.98 -5.04 14.47
N ASP A 59 -20.99 -5.91 14.39
CA ASP A 59 -19.97 -6.09 15.42
C ASP A 59 -19.10 -4.83 15.57
N VAL A 60 -18.85 -4.13 14.46
CA VAL A 60 -18.05 -2.88 14.41
C VAL A 60 -18.89 -1.65 14.79
N THR A 61 -20.20 -1.82 15.02
CA THR A 61 -21.14 -0.72 15.33
C THR A 61 -21.94 -0.96 16.61
N GLU A 62 -21.49 -1.89 17.46
CA GLU A 62 -22.14 -2.24 18.74
C GLU A 62 -23.61 -2.66 18.54
N GLY A 63 -23.92 -3.30 17.41
CA GLY A 63 -25.27 -3.80 17.11
C GLY A 63 -26.31 -2.74 16.71
N ARG A 64 -25.91 -1.48 16.50
CA ARG A 64 -26.86 -0.39 16.19
C ARG A 64 -27.35 -0.37 14.74
N LEU A 65 -26.73 -1.15 13.85
CA LEU A 65 -27.09 -1.21 12.43
C LEU A 65 -28.15 -2.27 12.12
N ARG A 66 -29.28 -1.85 11.55
CA ARG A 66 -30.29 -2.77 10.99
C ARG A 66 -29.96 -3.11 9.54
N LEU A 67 -29.31 -4.26 9.32
CA LEU A 67 -28.78 -4.65 8.00
C LEU A 67 -29.68 -5.57 7.17
N GLY A 68 -30.79 -6.08 7.73
CA GLY A 68 -31.64 -7.04 7.03
C GLY A 68 -32.27 -6.52 5.73
N GLY A 69 -32.44 -5.19 5.58
CA GLY A 69 -32.85 -4.59 4.29
C GLY A 69 -31.74 -4.64 3.24
N VAL A 70 -30.50 -4.40 3.67
CA VAL A 70 -29.30 -4.34 2.81
C VAL A 70 -28.93 -5.73 2.28
N GLU A 71 -28.97 -6.73 3.16
CA GLU A 71 -28.71 -8.12 2.80
C GLU A 71 -29.74 -8.66 1.79
N ARG A 72 -31.04 -8.41 2.03
CA ARG A 72 -32.12 -8.81 1.12
C ARG A 72 -32.09 -8.09 -0.23
N SER A 73 -31.43 -6.94 -0.31
CA SER A 73 -31.21 -6.19 -1.56
C SER A 73 -29.98 -6.65 -2.35
N GLY A 74 -29.34 -7.77 -1.98
CA GLY A 74 -28.24 -8.38 -2.74
C GLY A 74 -26.84 -7.93 -2.33
N PHE A 75 -26.73 -7.09 -1.30
CA PHE A 75 -25.47 -6.61 -0.73
C PHE A 75 -25.04 -7.46 0.48
N GLY A 76 -24.93 -8.77 0.28
CA GLY A 76 -24.67 -9.74 1.34
C GLY A 76 -23.25 -9.75 1.90
N THR A 77 -22.31 -9.00 1.29
CA THR A 77 -20.90 -8.98 1.70
C THR A 77 -20.39 -7.55 1.81
N VAL A 78 -19.33 -7.36 2.61
CA VAL A 78 -18.73 -6.05 2.85
C VAL A 78 -18.18 -5.46 1.56
N GLY A 79 -17.50 -6.26 0.73
CA GLY A 79 -17.02 -5.85 -0.59
C GLY A 79 -18.16 -5.36 -1.49
N ARG A 80 -19.31 -6.03 -1.50
CA ARG A 80 -20.49 -5.60 -2.27
C ARG A 80 -21.08 -4.28 -1.77
N VAL A 81 -21.06 -4.04 -0.47
CA VAL A 81 -21.52 -2.77 0.12
C VAL A 81 -20.61 -1.62 -0.29
N LEU A 82 -19.28 -1.81 -0.21
CA LEU A 82 -18.30 -0.81 -0.63
C LEU A 82 -18.42 -0.51 -2.12
N ALA A 83 -18.52 -1.55 -2.96
CA ALA A 83 -18.69 -1.40 -4.42
C ALA A 83 -20.04 -0.76 -4.83
N ALA A 84 -21.08 -0.88 -3.99
CA ALA A 84 -22.38 -0.26 -4.27
C ALA A 84 -22.35 1.27 -4.10
N GLY A 85 -21.57 1.74 -3.13
CA GLY A 85 -21.46 3.16 -2.79
C GLY A 85 -22.76 3.78 -2.25
N PRO A 86 -22.73 5.07 -1.88
CA PRO A 86 -23.85 5.71 -1.18
C PRO A 86 -25.11 5.86 -2.04
N TYR A 87 -24.95 5.95 -3.36
CA TYR A 87 -26.09 6.12 -4.27
C TYR A 87 -26.97 4.87 -4.35
N ARG A 88 -26.38 3.68 -4.56
CA ARG A 88 -27.17 2.43 -4.66
C ARG A 88 -27.74 2.02 -3.30
N LEU A 89 -27.01 2.24 -2.22
CA LEU A 89 -27.50 1.92 -0.87
C LEU A 89 -28.73 2.76 -0.48
N ARG A 90 -28.83 4.01 -0.93
CA ARG A 90 -30.01 4.87 -0.71
C ARG A 90 -31.25 4.44 -1.49
N GLN A 91 -31.11 3.61 -2.51
CA GLN A 91 -32.26 3.09 -3.26
C GLN A 91 -32.97 1.94 -2.52
N ILE A 92 -32.38 1.45 -1.43
CA ILE A 92 -32.95 0.38 -0.61
C ILE A 92 -34.09 0.95 0.23
N PRO A 93 -35.32 0.40 0.14
CA PRO A 93 -36.44 0.86 0.95
C PRO A 93 -36.12 0.85 2.45
N GLY A 94 -36.33 1.99 3.11
CA GLY A 94 -36.06 2.15 4.55
C GLY A 94 -34.62 2.50 4.91
N VAL A 95 -33.71 2.67 3.93
CA VAL A 95 -32.32 3.09 4.17
C VAL A 95 -32.15 4.57 3.85
N GLY A 96 -32.05 5.39 4.90
CA GLY A 96 -31.78 6.82 4.78
C GLY A 96 -30.29 7.17 4.73
N GLN A 97 -29.97 8.45 4.45
CA GLN A 97 -28.59 8.96 4.36
C GLN A 97 -27.75 8.59 5.59
N ARG A 98 -28.26 8.84 6.80
CA ARG A 98 -27.55 8.51 8.05
C ARG A 98 -27.20 7.03 8.16
N THR A 99 -28.10 6.15 7.72
CA THR A 99 -27.86 4.70 7.74
C THR A 99 -26.77 4.32 6.73
N VAL A 100 -26.79 4.92 5.53
CA VAL A 100 -25.74 4.72 4.53
C VAL A 100 -24.38 5.18 5.05
N ASP A 101 -24.31 6.36 5.65
CA ASP A 101 -23.05 6.90 6.20
C ASP A 101 -22.47 5.98 7.27
N GLN A 102 -23.32 5.45 8.16
CA GLN A 102 -22.89 4.50 9.19
C GLN A 102 -22.44 3.15 8.62
N ILE A 103 -23.14 2.64 7.60
CA ILE A 103 -22.77 1.39 6.91
C ILE A 103 -21.40 1.55 6.24
N LEU A 104 -21.21 2.63 5.48
CA LEU A 104 -19.95 2.87 4.77
C LEU A 104 -18.81 3.14 5.75
N ALA A 105 -19.05 3.90 6.82
CA ALA A 105 -18.04 4.11 7.85
C ALA A 105 -17.61 2.79 8.51
N ALA A 106 -18.55 1.90 8.83
CA ALA A 106 -18.24 0.58 9.37
C ALA A 106 -17.49 -0.29 8.37
N ALA A 107 -17.92 -0.29 7.10
CA ALA A 107 -17.30 -1.05 6.04
C ALA A 107 -15.87 -0.58 5.75
N HIS A 108 -15.61 0.73 5.74
CA HIS A 108 -14.26 1.28 5.61
C HIS A 108 -13.36 0.89 6.78
N ARG A 109 -13.84 0.99 8.03
CA ARG A 109 -13.04 0.53 9.20
C ARG A 109 -12.66 -0.94 9.10
N LEU A 110 -13.58 -1.77 8.62
CA LEU A 110 -13.30 -3.19 8.42
C LEU A 110 -12.36 -3.42 7.23
N ALA A 111 -12.49 -2.65 6.16
CA ALA A 111 -11.57 -2.68 5.02
C ALA A 111 -10.14 -2.31 5.42
N GLU A 112 -9.95 -1.27 6.24
CA GLU A 112 -8.64 -0.93 6.80
C GLU A 112 -8.08 -2.08 7.65
N ALA A 113 -8.88 -2.68 8.52
CA ALA A 113 -8.44 -3.82 9.34
C ALA A 113 -8.05 -5.05 8.48
N VAL A 114 -8.76 -5.31 7.38
CA VAL A 114 -8.40 -6.35 6.41
C VAL A 114 -7.10 -5.97 5.71
N HIS A 115 -6.99 -4.73 5.24
CA HIS A 115 -5.79 -4.21 4.58
C HIS A 115 -4.54 -4.37 5.47
N GLU A 116 -4.64 -4.13 6.78
CA GLU A 116 -3.52 -4.29 7.70
C GLU A 116 -3.13 -5.76 7.99
N THR A 117 -4.03 -6.72 7.73
CA THR A 117 -3.85 -8.12 8.16
C THR A 117 -3.60 -9.11 7.03
N VAL A 118 -3.97 -8.78 5.79
CA VAL A 118 -3.69 -9.65 4.65
C VAL A 118 -2.19 -9.71 4.37
N ALA A 119 -1.73 -10.89 3.98
CA ALA A 119 -0.32 -11.13 3.66
C ALA A 119 -0.19 -11.79 2.30
N VAL A 120 0.61 -11.20 1.42
CA VAL A 120 0.98 -11.79 0.13
C VAL A 120 1.87 -13.00 0.38
N ARG A 121 1.42 -14.17 -0.09
CA ARG A 121 2.17 -15.43 -0.01
C ARG A 121 2.87 -15.66 -1.34
N ILE A 122 4.16 -15.97 -1.28
CA ILE A 122 4.95 -16.35 -2.44
C ILE A 122 5.02 -17.87 -2.47
N ASP A 123 4.35 -18.47 -3.46
CA ASP A 123 4.44 -19.91 -3.73
C ASP A 123 5.59 -20.16 -4.70
N VAL A 124 6.63 -20.85 -4.22
CA VAL A 124 7.84 -21.14 -5.01
C VAL A 124 7.59 -22.26 -6.03
N ASP A 125 6.66 -23.16 -5.74
CA ASP A 125 6.33 -24.28 -6.62
C ASP A 125 5.33 -23.86 -7.72
N ARG A 126 4.64 -22.73 -7.52
CA ARG A 126 3.73 -22.13 -8.49
C ARG A 126 4.00 -20.62 -8.65
N PRO A 127 5.05 -20.24 -9.40
CA PRO A 127 5.34 -18.84 -9.64
C PRO A 127 4.26 -18.21 -10.52
N GLU A 128 3.77 -17.04 -10.10
CA GLU A 128 2.83 -16.22 -10.86
C GLU A 128 3.55 -14.95 -11.36
N PRO A 129 3.09 -14.33 -12.46
CA PRO A 129 3.75 -13.14 -13.00
C PRO A 129 3.90 -12.00 -11.98
N GLY A 130 2.86 -11.74 -11.17
CA GLY A 130 2.90 -10.68 -10.16
C GLY A 130 3.84 -10.96 -9.00
N THR A 131 3.84 -12.20 -8.47
CA THR A 131 4.76 -12.60 -7.39
C THR A 131 6.22 -12.66 -7.89
N THR A 132 6.43 -13.05 -9.14
CA THR A 132 7.74 -13.00 -9.81
C THR A 132 8.26 -11.56 -9.92
N ALA A 133 7.40 -10.61 -10.35
CA ALA A 133 7.76 -9.20 -10.41
C ALA A 133 8.14 -8.63 -9.03
N LEU A 134 7.40 -9.03 -7.99
CA LEU A 134 7.70 -8.65 -6.60
C LEU A 134 9.07 -9.19 -6.15
N VAL A 135 9.37 -10.47 -6.42
CA VAL A 135 10.67 -11.08 -6.08
C VAL A 135 11.80 -10.40 -6.84
N MET A 136 11.63 -10.09 -8.13
CA MET A 136 12.63 -9.37 -8.92
C MET A 136 12.90 -7.97 -8.38
N ALA A 137 11.87 -7.24 -7.96
CA ALA A 137 12.04 -5.93 -7.35
C ALA A 137 12.75 -6.02 -5.98
N LEU A 138 12.41 -7.01 -5.16
CA LEU A 138 13.06 -7.26 -3.87
C LEU A 138 14.53 -7.68 -4.03
N HIS A 139 14.85 -8.42 -5.08
CA HIS A 139 16.20 -8.91 -5.33
C HIS A 139 17.23 -7.77 -5.38
N VAL A 140 16.88 -6.61 -5.96
CA VAL A 140 17.76 -5.43 -5.99
C VAL A 140 18.14 -4.96 -4.59
N LEU A 141 17.18 -4.93 -3.66
CA LEU A 141 17.42 -4.52 -2.27
C LEU A 141 18.18 -5.59 -1.47
N VAL A 142 17.92 -6.87 -1.76
CA VAL A 142 18.62 -8.00 -1.13
C VAL A 142 20.09 -8.04 -1.54
N GLU A 143 20.38 -7.86 -2.83
CA GLU A 143 21.75 -7.80 -3.37
C GLU A 143 22.54 -6.61 -2.82
N ALA A 144 21.88 -5.46 -2.61
CA ALA A 144 22.50 -4.30 -1.97
C ALA A 144 22.91 -4.59 -0.50
N GLY A 145 22.30 -5.60 0.12
CA GLY A 145 22.63 -6.08 1.45
C GLY A 145 22.19 -5.16 2.60
N PRO A 146 22.41 -5.58 3.86
CA PRO A 146 21.95 -4.86 5.04
C PRO A 146 22.63 -3.49 5.24
N ASP A 147 23.80 -3.29 4.62
CA ASP A 147 24.53 -2.03 4.66
C ASP A 147 23.97 -0.95 3.73
N ALA A 148 23.12 -1.34 2.76
CA ALA A 148 22.52 -0.41 1.80
C ALA A 148 21.82 0.76 2.50
N ARG A 149 21.06 0.46 3.56
CA ARG A 149 20.36 1.51 4.32
C ARG A 149 21.32 2.51 4.95
N ARG A 150 22.38 2.02 5.59
CA ARG A 150 23.42 2.87 6.19
C ARG A 150 24.15 3.70 5.15
N ALA A 151 24.41 3.13 3.97
CA ALA A 151 25.04 3.83 2.86
C ALA A 151 24.15 4.98 2.35
N VAL A 152 22.85 4.73 2.20
CA VAL A 152 21.85 5.73 1.79
C VAL A 152 21.72 6.86 2.81
N ASP A 153 21.66 6.54 4.11
CA ASP A 153 21.58 7.56 5.17
C ASP A 153 22.82 8.47 5.15
N ARG A 154 24.02 7.91 4.95
CA ARG A 154 25.26 8.69 4.78
C ARG A 154 25.28 9.51 3.49
N ALA A 155 24.81 8.93 2.40
CA ALA A 155 24.71 9.61 1.11
C ALA A 155 23.73 10.79 1.18
N ALA A 156 22.58 10.64 1.85
CA ALA A 156 21.64 11.72 2.07
C ALA A 156 22.27 12.88 2.86
N ALA A 157 22.99 12.57 3.94
CA ALA A 157 23.71 13.58 4.72
C ALA A 157 24.81 14.28 3.91
N LEU A 158 25.53 13.56 3.04
CA LEU A 158 26.53 14.14 2.15
C LEU A 158 25.92 15.01 1.07
N ALA A 159 24.83 14.56 0.44
CA ALA A 159 24.11 15.31 -0.59
C ALA A 159 23.58 16.64 -0.06
N GLN A 160 23.07 16.67 1.18
CA GLN A 160 22.62 17.90 1.83
C GLN A 160 23.75 18.89 2.17
N ARG A 161 24.97 18.39 2.38
CA ARG A 161 26.13 19.22 2.74
C ARG A 161 26.90 19.75 1.54
N LEU A 162 26.77 19.07 0.39
CA LEU A 162 27.53 19.35 -0.83
C LEU A 162 26.66 19.95 -1.95
N GLY A 163 25.33 19.87 -1.84
CA GLY A 163 24.36 20.61 -2.66
C GLY A 163 24.06 21.97 -2.06
#